data_AF-A0A819FUU2-F1
#
_entry.id   AF-A0A819FUU2-F1
#
_cell.length_a   1.000
_cell.length_b   1.000
_cell.length_c   1.000
_cell.angle_alpha   90.00
_cell.angle_beta   90.00
_cell.angle_gamma   90.00
#
_symmetry.space_group_name_H-M   'P 1'
#
loop_
_entity.id
_entity.type
_entity.pdbx_description
1 polymer ?
#
loop_
_entity_poly.entity_id
_entity_poly.type
_entity_poly.pdbx_seq_one_letter_code
_entity_poly.pdbx_strand_id
1 'polypeptide(L)'
;MTDDNLRKSIEDIVFVCDRHYRNNPVEEKTLKQLEEMYNPVNAVWWYTSETFIYRILNRALNRQDFEVLLVFRFLIRDLYKQLANEQQKFDVPVIIVYRGQIMTVEELESLKINETKFISFNKLLSTSLDRRVAISHAKIYNKDIRKTSVLFEIEANARLQGAKPFANVTHLSQFEMEQEVLFMAGSVFKILDILRNENEKLWIIKLVLSGTEDNNLRDMFEIMKQEIPEETNISTVGDIFFQMGKYDQAKRYYKRLIKLLPETHPDISVCYINMGTVANETGDSKTAYSLFTKALELELNQSSLNQLRLCAILNCLGISTNDYNAAIDYHNQALDIQLNIVGYYDYSTAGIYINLGNDYLKQDDYDLALVHYNKALDILKKVLPDYHPTRAAILTCFANLHYKKKEYDLALDNYQKALSIQLVCASDHIEVGKIYKIIADIQLDMNTLNEALFNYRQALLVYEKASLNTYHTQIIEILSKMAEIHKKNENYELAI
;
A
#
# COMPACT_ATOMS: atom_id res chain seq x y z
N MET A 1 11.64 20.33 -16.35
CA MET A 1 10.28 20.85 -16.08
C MET A 1 10.23 22.23 -16.70
N THR A 2 9.25 22.53 -17.54
CA THR A 2 9.05 23.87 -18.09
C THR A 2 8.57 24.82 -16.98
N ASP A 3 8.88 26.12 -17.07
CA ASP A 3 8.45 27.12 -16.09
C ASP A 3 6.92 27.15 -15.91
N ASP A 4 6.16 26.91 -16.99
CA ASP A 4 4.69 26.83 -16.94
C ASP A 4 4.18 25.66 -16.08
N ASN A 5 4.88 24.53 -16.08
CA ASN A 5 4.51 23.38 -15.24
C ASN A 5 4.83 23.64 -13.76
N LEU A 6 5.90 24.39 -13.47
CA LEU A 6 6.22 24.80 -12.11
C LEU A 6 5.14 25.74 -11.56
N ARG A 7 4.81 26.78 -12.33
CA ARG A 7 3.82 27.79 -11.93
C ARG A 7 2.46 27.17 -11.63
N LYS A 8 1.95 26.33 -12.52
CA LYS A 8 0.67 25.62 -12.32
C LYS A 8 0.66 24.75 -11.08
N SER A 9 1.81 24.15 -10.75
CA SER A 9 1.94 23.31 -9.56
C SER A 9 1.91 24.12 -8.27
N ILE A 10 2.51 25.31 -8.28
CA ILE A 10 2.45 26.24 -7.15
C ILE A 10 1.03 26.79 -6.99
N GLU A 11 0.35 27.14 -8.09
CA GLU A 11 -1.06 27.55 -8.07
C GLU A 11 -1.97 26.45 -7.47
N ASP A 12 -1.74 25.18 -7.82
CA ASP A 12 -2.46 24.05 -7.22
C ASP A 12 -2.20 23.94 -5.70
N ILE A 13 -0.95 24.13 -5.26
CA ILE A 13 -0.58 24.16 -3.83
C ILE A 13 -1.31 25.31 -3.13
N VAL A 14 -1.22 26.53 -3.66
CA VAL A 14 -1.88 27.72 -3.09
C VAL A 14 -3.38 27.53 -2.99
N PHE A 15 -4.01 26.97 -4.02
CA PHE A 15 -5.43 26.70 -4.01
C PHE A 15 -5.86 25.70 -2.92
N VAL A 16 -5.09 24.64 -2.68
CA VAL A 16 -5.36 23.72 -1.56
C VAL A 16 -5.19 24.43 -0.22
N CYS A 17 -4.18 25.28 -0.10
CA CYS A 17 -3.85 25.98 1.14
C CYS A 17 -4.88 27.08 1.47
N ASP A 18 -5.39 27.82 0.48
CA ASP A 18 -6.45 28.82 0.62
C ASP A 18 -7.73 28.22 1.23
N ARG A 19 -8.11 27.00 0.81
CA ARG A 19 -9.28 26.31 1.39
C ARG A 19 -9.16 26.02 2.88
N HIS A 20 -7.94 25.81 3.36
CA HIS A 20 -7.68 25.47 4.77
C HIS A 20 -7.49 26.69 5.67
N TYR A 21 -7.02 27.82 5.11
CA TYR A 21 -6.58 28.98 5.88
C TYR A 21 -7.25 30.30 5.48
N ARG A 22 -8.37 30.23 4.75
CA ARG A 22 -9.21 31.37 4.40
C ARG A 22 -9.43 32.29 5.61
N ASN A 23 -9.14 33.58 5.46
CA ASN A 23 -9.23 34.63 6.50
C ASN A 23 -8.06 34.70 7.50
N ASN A 24 -6.90 34.08 7.24
CA ASN A 24 -5.68 34.33 8.01
C ASN A 24 -4.74 35.28 7.23
N PRO A 25 -4.64 36.57 7.61
CA PRO A 25 -3.91 37.58 6.83
C PRO A 25 -2.39 37.33 6.77
N VAL A 26 -1.81 36.63 7.76
CA VAL A 26 -0.40 36.26 7.75
C VAL A 26 -0.16 35.18 6.69
N GLU A 27 -0.99 34.15 6.67
CA GLU A 27 -0.86 33.04 5.71
C GLU A 27 -1.20 33.48 4.28
N GLU A 28 -2.17 34.37 4.10
CA GLU A 28 -2.50 34.94 2.78
C GLU A 28 -1.31 35.72 2.18
N LYS A 29 -0.54 36.43 3.01
CA LYS A 29 0.69 37.09 2.57
C LYS A 29 1.75 36.07 2.19
N THR A 30 1.92 35.02 2.99
CA THR A 30 2.85 33.93 2.72
C THR A 30 2.50 33.16 1.44
N LEU A 31 1.21 32.93 1.15
CA LEU A 31 0.75 32.29 -0.09
C LEU A 31 1.16 33.08 -1.33
N LYS A 32 0.99 34.41 -1.31
CA LYS A 32 1.45 35.29 -2.40
C LYS A 32 2.97 35.24 -2.57
N GLN A 33 3.71 35.26 -1.45
CA GLN A 33 5.16 35.13 -1.49
C GLN A 33 5.61 33.77 -2.06
N LEU A 34 4.88 32.69 -1.79
CA LEU A 34 5.15 31.38 -2.38
C LEU A 34 4.98 31.40 -3.90
N GLU A 35 3.88 31.98 -4.41
CA GLU A 35 3.63 32.12 -5.85
C GLU A 35 4.71 32.93 -6.57
N GLU A 36 5.19 33.99 -5.93
CA GLU A 36 6.16 34.91 -6.53
C GLU A 36 7.62 34.46 -6.39
N MET A 37 7.97 33.78 -5.29
CA MET A 37 9.36 33.55 -4.88
C MET A 37 9.78 32.07 -4.80
N TYR A 38 8.86 31.12 -4.98
CA TYR A 38 9.23 29.70 -4.93
C TYR A 38 10.23 29.32 -6.02
N ASN A 39 11.29 28.64 -5.63
CA ASN A 39 12.29 28.08 -6.52
C ASN A 39 12.66 26.67 -6.02
N PRO A 40 12.89 25.67 -6.89
CA PRO A 40 13.32 24.34 -6.45
C PRO A 40 14.54 24.33 -5.50
N VAL A 41 15.42 25.33 -5.58
CA VAL A 41 16.61 25.48 -4.72
C VAL A 41 16.27 26.03 -3.32
N ASN A 42 15.08 26.56 -3.07
CA ASN A 42 14.65 27.06 -1.74
C ASN A 42 13.55 26.19 -1.10
N ALA A 43 13.35 24.95 -1.57
CA ALA A 43 12.31 24.06 -1.07
C ALA A 43 12.45 23.75 0.44
N VAL A 44 13.67 23.51 0.94
CA VAL A 44 13.95 23.27 2.37
C VAL A 44 13.59 24.50 3.22
N TRP A 45 13.88 25.70 2.74
CA TRP A 45 13.52 26.94 3.42
C TRP A 45 12.00 27.04 3.58
N TRP A 46 11.25 26.81 2.50
CA TRP A 46 9.78 26.79 2.54
C TRP A 46 9.22 25.68 3.42
N TYR A 47 9.85 24.51 3.49
CA TYR A 47 9.41 23.44 4.37
C TYR A 47 9.67 23.74 5.85
N THR A 48 10.82 24.32 6.18
CA THR A 48 11.21 24.64 7.57
C THR A 48 10.58 25.93 8.08
N SER A 49 10.03 26.74 7.18
CA SER A 49 9.27 27.92 7.56
C SER A 49 8.05 27.56 8.42
N GLU A 50 7.76 28.38 9.45
CA GLU A 50 6.55 28.27 10.28
C GLU A 50 5.28 28.68 9.49
N THR A 51 5.05 28.02 8.35
CA THR A 51 3.97 28.31 7.43
C THR A 51 2.98 27.15 7.37
N PHE A 52 1.88 27.32 6.64
CA PHE A 52 0.97 26.23 6.33
C PHE A 52 1.66 25.04 5.61
N ILE A 53 2.76 25.24 4.88
CA ILE A 53 3.43 24.18 4.09
C ILE A 53 3.88 23.04 5.00
N TYR A 54 4.65 23.36 6.05
CA TYR A 54 5.09 22.40 7.05
C TYR A 54 3.90 21.63 7.65
N ARG A 55 2.85 22.34 8.06
CA ARG A 55 1.70 21.77 8.76
C ARG A 55 0.86 20.88 7.86
N ILE A 56 0.51 21.35 6.66
CA ILE A 56 -0.29 20.59 5.69
C ILE A 56 0.50 19.37 5.23
N LEU A 57 1.75 19.53 4.83
CA LEU A 57 2.56 18.42 4.32
C LEU A 57 2.77 17.37 5.41
N ASN A 58 3.13 17.75 6.64
CA ASN A 58 3.28 16.78 7.73
C ASN A 58 1.95 16.12 8.12
N ARG A 59 0.84 16.87 8.10
CA ARG A 59 -0.49 16.28 8.33
C ARG A 59 -0.85 15.29 7.23
N ALA A 60 -0.58 15.62 5.97
CA ALA A 60 -0.84 14.75 4.83
C ALA A 60 0.04 13.49 4.86
N LEU A 61 1.33 13.62 5.18
CA LEU A 61 2.24 12.50 5.36
C LEU A 61 1.81 11.60 6.52
N ASN A 62 1.40 12.17 7.66
CA ASN A 62 0.93 11.40 8.82
C ASN A 62 -0.39 10.67 8.55
N ARG A 63 -1.32 11.30 7.82
CA ARG A 63 -2.64 10.73 7.51
C ARG A 63 -2.68 9.93 6.21
N GLN A 64 -1.55 9.87 5.51
CA GLN A 64 -1.46 9.32 4.16
C GLN A 64 -2.54 9.94 3.23
N ASP A 65 -2.64 11.27 3.25
CA ASP A 65 -3.56 12.03 2.41
C ASP A 65 -2.98 12.20 1.00
N PHE A 66 -3.15 11.16 0.18
CA PHE A 66 -2.56 11.10 -1.16
C PHE A 66 -3.01 12.22 -2.09
N GLU A 67 -4.20 12.80 -1.94
CA GLU A 67 -4.62 13.93 -2.78
C GLU A 67 -3.77 15.15 -2.50
N VAL A 68 -3.56 15.47 -1.22
CA VAL A 68 -2.69 16.57 -0.81
C VAL A 68 -1.24 16.27 -1.16
N LEU A 69 -0.75 15.05 -0.92
CA LEU A 69 0.62 14.66 -1.29
C LEU A 69 0.86 14.74 -2.80
N LEU A 70 -0.13 14.40 -3.61
CA LEU A 70 -0.04 14.54 -5.06
C LEU A 70 0.07 16.02 -5.46
N VAL A 71 -0.69 16.92 -4.85
CA VAL A 71 -0.55 18.37 -5.09
C VAL A 71 0.85 18.85 -4.69
N PHE A 72 1.34 18.40 -3.53
CA PHE A 72 2.67 18.73 -3.01
C PHE A 72 3.83 17.97 -3.66
N ARG A 73 3.57 17.09 -4.65
CA ARG A 73 4.58 16.18 -5.23
C ARG A 73 5.83 16.89 -5.74
N PHE A 74 5.69 18.10 -6.28
CA PHE A 74 6.80 18.89 -6.77
C PHE A 74 7.68 19.44 -5.65
N LEU A 75 7.06 19.95 -4.59
CA LEU A 75 7.78 20.36 -3.38
C LEU A 75 8.51 19.16 -2.76
N ILE A 76 7.84 18.01 -2.63
CA ILE A 76 8.43 16.77 -2.09
C ILE A 76 9.63 16.33 -2.93
N ARG A 77 9.52 16.38 -4.26
CA ARG A 77 10.63 16.09 -5.19
C ARG A 77 11.78 17.08 -5.04
N ASP A 78 11.47 18.36 -4.93
CA ASP A 78 12.50 19.41 -4.84
C ASP A 78 13.22 19.34 -3.48
N LEU A 79 12.50 19.05 -2.39
CA LEU A 79 13.06 18.69 -1.08
C LEU A 79 14.00 17.49 -1.19
N TYR A 80 13.56 16.41 -1.84
CA TYR A 80 14.40 15.23 -2.06
C TYR A 80 15.72 15.59 -2.77
N LYS A 81 15.63 16.34 -3.87
CA LYS A 81 16.81 16.74 -4.65
C LYS A 81 17.75 17.64 -3.87
N GLN A 82 17.21 18.59 -3.12
CA GLN A 82 18.00 19.50 -2.31
C GLN A 82 18.73 18.75 -1.19
N LEU A 83 18.04 17.87 -0.46
CA LEU A 83 18.67 17.02 0.56
C LEU A 83 19.74 16.12 -0.06
N ALA A 84 19.48 15.49 -1.20
CA ALA A 84 20.45 14.62 -1.87
C ALA A 84 21.71 15.38 -2.31
N ASN A 85 21.57 16.63 -2.76
CA ASN A 85 22.69 17.48 -3.13
C ASN A 85 23.52 17.89 -1.91
N GLU A 86 22.88 18.26 -0.80
CA GLU A 86 23.57 18.64 0.43
C GLU A 86 24.22 17.44 1.13
N GLN A 87 23.63 16.24 1.03
CA GLN A 87 24.20 15.03 1.62
C GLN A 87 25.62 14.73 1.12
N GLN A 88 25.93 15.09 -0.12
CA GLN A 88 27.27 14.89 -0.69
C GLN A 88 28.34 15.78 -0.03
N LYS A 89 27.93 16.80 0.73
CA LYS A 89 28.81 17.78 1.37
C LYS A 89 29.21 17.40 2.80
N PHE A 90 28.78 16.25 3.32
CA PHE A 90 29.24 15.79 4.62
C PHE A 90 30.74 15.46 4.58
N ASP A 91 31.51 16.10 5.47
CA ASP A 91 32.96 15.88 5.59
C ASP A 91 33.29 14.44 6.03
N VAL A 92 32.48 13.90 6.95
CA VAL A 92 32.58 12.53 7.46
C VAL A 92 31.47 11.65 6.90
N PRO A 93 31.77 10.39 6.54
CA PRO A 93 30.76 9.51 5.95
C PRO A 93 29.68 9.11 6.93
N VAL A 94 29.99 9.01 8.23
CA VAL A 94 29.05 8.56 9.25
C VAL A 94 28.87 9.67 10.27
N ILE A 95 27.62 10.01 10.56
CA ILE A 95 27.24 10.97 11.61
C ILE A 95 26.32 10.31 12.62
N ILE A 96 26.31 10.84 13.85
CA ILE A 96 25.33 10.47 14.88
C ILE A 96 24.40 11.65 15.10
N VAL A 97 23.11 11.40 15.00
CA VAL A 97 22.07 12.41 15.21
C VAL A 97 21.05 11.91 16.23
N TYR A 98 20.36 12.85 16.87
CA TYR A 98 19.48 12.58 17.99
C TYR A 98 18.10 13.15 17.76
N ARG A 99 17.08 12.40 18.18
CA ARG A 99 15.69 12.88 18.18
C ARG A 99 14.99 12.47 19.47
N GLY A 100 14.61 13.45 20.28
CA GLY A 100 13.75 13.22 21.42
C GLY A 100 12.28 13.31 21.03
N GLN A 101 11.48 12.38 21.52
CA GLN A 101 10.02 12.44 21.37
C GLN A 101 9.30 11.71 22.51
N ILE A 102 8.00 11.98 22.60
CA ILE A 102 7.08 11.28 23.48
C ILE A 102 6.32 10.26 22.63
N MET A 103 6.19 9.03 23.12
CA MET A 103 5.40 7.96 22.49
C MET A 103 4.59 7.19 23.54
N THR A 104 3.66 6.35 23.11
CA THR A 104 2.90 5.51 24.05
C THR A 104 3.74 4.31 24.52
N VAL A 105 3.38 3.76 25.68
CA VAL A 105 4.03 2.52 26.17
C VAL A 105 3.75 1.35 25.22
N GLU A 106 2.55 1.29 24.64
CA GLU A 106 2.17 0.27 23.65
C GLU A 106 3.03 0.36 22.38
N GLU A 107 3.29 1.57 21.86
CA GLU A 107 4.19 1.79 20.73
C GLU A 107 5.63 1.35 21.05
N LEU A 108 6.11 1.57 22.28
CA LEU A 108 7.43 1.11 22.67
C LEU A 108 7.51 -0.42 22.77
N GLU A 109 6.49 -1.07 23.35
CA GLU A 109 6.44 -2.52 23.45
C GLU A 109 6.34 -3.19 22.07
N SER A 110 5.58 -2.61 21.14
CA SER A 110 5.53 -3.13 19.76
C SER A 110 6.90 -3.05 19.07
N LEU A 111 7.70 -2.01 19.32
CA LEU A 111 9.07 -1.91 18.81
C LEU A 111 10.01 -2.97 19.41
N LYS A 112 9.78 -3.42 20.65
CA LYS A 112 10.59 -4.48 21.28
C LYS A 112 10.29 -5.87 20.71
N ILE A 113 9.03 -6.11 20.35
CA ILE A 113 8.54 -7.42 19.86
C ILE A 113 8.72 -7.54 18.33
N ASN A 114 9.00 -6.44 17.63
CA ASN A 114 9.13 -6.40 16.18
C ASN A 114 10.21 -7.37 15.65
N GLU A 115 9.78 -8.48 15.05
CA GLU A 115 10.64 -9.53 14.48
C GLU A 115 11.52 -9.02 13.33
N THR A 116 11.03 -8.03 12.57
CA THR A 116 11.76 -7.47 11.41
C THR A 116 12.91 -6.56 11.83
N LYS A 117 12.86 -6.00 13.05
CA LYS A 117 13.80 -4.99 13.56
C LYS A 117 13.95 -3.73 12.69
N PHE A 118 13.01 -3.43 11.80
CA PHE A 118 13.04 -2.19 11.01
C PHE A 118 11.93 -1.22 11.43
N ILE A 119 12.22 0.08 11.33
CA ILE A 119 11.28 1.18 11.54
C ILE A 119 11.45 2.20 10.41
N SER A 120 10.34 2.78 9.94
CA SER A 120 10.35 3.95 9.07
C SER A 120 9.48 5.06 9.64
N PHE A 121 9.78 6.30 9.28
CA PHE A 121 8.97 7.46 9.66
C PHE A 121 8.21 7.99 8.45
N ASN A 122 6.89 8.09 8.55
CA ASN A 122 6.03 8.55 7.46
C ASN A 122 6.22 10.04 7.12
N LYS A 123 6.80 10.83 8.03
CA LYS A 123 7.11 12.25 7.86
C LYS A 123 8.60 12.48 7.69
N LEU A 124 9.00 13.70 7.27
CA LEU A 124 10.41 14.08 7.33
C LEU A 124 10.86 14.05 8.80
N LEU A 125 12.03 13.46 9.04
CA LEU A 125 12.55 13.27 10.38
C LEU A 125 13.53 14.41 10.69
N SER A 126 13.06 15.40 11.44
CA SER A 126 13.93 16.41 12.04
C SER A 126 14.73 15.80 13.19
N THR A 127 16.04 16.01 13.19
CA THR A 127 17.00 15.49 14.18
C THR A 127 18.04 16.56 14.49
N SER A 128 18.73 16.43 15.62
CA SER A 128 19.78 17.36 16.04
C SER A 128 21.12 16.67 16.17
N LEU A 129 22.20 17.40 15.88
CA LEU A 129 23.57 16.99 16.22
C LEU A 129 23.85 17.12 17.73
N ASP A 130 23.11 17.93 18.48
CA ASP A 130 23.24 18.06 19.94
C ASP A 130 22.21 17.17 20.67
N ARG A 131 22.73 16.15 21.35
CA ARG A 131 21.96 15.23 22.18
C ARG A 131 21.11 15.93 23.25
N ARG A 132 21.60 17.02 23.85
CA ARG A 132 20.90 17.75 24.92
C ARG A 132 19.69 18.49 24.38
N VAL A 133 19.80 19.06 23.18
CA VAL A 133 18.69 19.69 22.47
C VAL A 133 17.61 18.64 22.21
N ALA A 134 17.99 17.48 21.65
CA ALA A 134 17.06 16.39 21.43
C ALA A 134 16.34 15.94 22.72
N ILE A 135 17.05 15.75 23.83
CA ILE A 135 16.45 15.37 25.12
C ILE A 135 15.44 16.41 25.61
N SER A 136 15.68 17.70 25.36
CA SER A 136 14.74 18.76 25.75
C SER A 136 13.35 18.58 25.11
N HIS A 137 13.28 18.00 23.90
CA HIS A 137 12.05 17.68 23.18
C HIS A 137 11.36 16.39 23.66
N ALA A 138 12.05 15.53 24.42
CA ALA A 138 11.49 14.30 24.98
C ALA A 138 10.84 14.47 26.36
N LYS A 139 10.86 15.68 26.95
CA LYS A 139 10.38 15.94 28.31
C LYS A 139 8.86 15.83 28.42
N ILE A 140 8.41 14.93 29.30
CA ILE A 140 7.00 14.80 29.67
C ILE A 140 6.70 15.78 30.82
N TYR A 141 5.85 16.78 30.56
CA TYR A 141 5.45 17.76 31.56
C TYR A 141 4.24 17.30 32.41
N ASN A 142 3.40 16.40 31.88
CA ASN A 142 2.22 15.85 32.57
C ASN A 142 2.40 14.36 32.84
N LYS A 143 2.16 13.89 34.08
CA LYS A 143 2.23 12.46 34.46
C LYS A 143 1.12 11.63 33.80
N ASP A 144 1.22 11.40 32.49
CA ASP A 144 0.42 10.41 31.77
C ASP A 144 1.18 9.08 31.79
N ILE A 145 0.66 8.11 32.55
CA ILE A 145 1.29 6.79 32.75
C ILE A 145 1.37 6.01 31.42
N ARG A 146 0.52 6.35 30.44
CA ARG A 146 0.50 5.72 29.13
C ARG A 146 1.57 6.25 28.18
N LYS A 147 2.29 7.31 28.56
CA LYS A 147 3.31 7.95 27.73
C LYS A 147 4.70 7.76 28.31
N THR A 148 5.68 7.67 27.43
CA THR A 148 7.08 7.52 27.82
C THR A 148 7.99 8.39 26.96
N SER A 149 9.10 8.83 27.55
CA SER A 149 10.11 9.66 26.89
C SER A 149 11.11 8.77 26.18
N VAL A 150 11.35 9.06 24.91
CA VAL A 150 12.25 8.29 24.06
C VAL A 150 13.25 9.22 23.40
N LEU A 151 14.50 8.77 23.35
CA LEU A 151 15.58 9.35 22.56
C LEU A 151 15.98 8.34 21.48
N PHE A 152 15.80 8.71 20.22
CA PHE A 152 16.45 8.00 19.13
C PHE A 152 17.89 8.49 19.00
N GLU A 153 18.81 7.54 18.98
CA GLU A 153 20.22 7.74 18.66
C GLU A 153 20.46 7.05 17.32
N ILE A 154 20.72 7.85 16.29
CA ILE A 154 20.70 7.37 14.90
C ILE A 154 22.10 7.52 14.31
N GLU A 155 22.69 6.40 13.93
CA GLU A 155 23.89 6.37 13.11
C GLU A 155 23.50 6.41 11.63
N ALA A 156 23.94 7.45 10.92
CA ALA A 156 23.57 7.69 9.52
C ALA A 156 24.82 7.79 8.64
N ASN A 157 24.95 6.84 7.70
CA ASN A 157 26.01 6.84 6.70
C ASN A 157 25.56 7.63 5.46
N ALA A 158 26.15 8.80 5.24
CA ALA A 158 25.88 9.68 4.10
C ALA A 158 26.28 9.07 2.74
N ARG A 159 27.11 8.03 2.72
CA ARG A 159 27.54 7.31 1.50
C ARG A 159 26.72 6.03 1.24
N LEU A 160 25.72 5.74 2.07
CA LEU A 160 24.91 4.54 1.95
C LEU A 160 24.08 4.53 0.66
N GLN A 161 24.20 3.46 -0.12
CA GLN A 161 23.44 3.32 -1.36
C GLN A 161 21.99 2.88 -1.10
N GLY A 162 21.07 3.42 -1.90
CA GLY A 162 19.65 3.04 -1.87
C GLY A 162 18.86 3.56 -0.66
N ALA A 163 19.50 4.25 0.28
CA ALA A 163 18.81 4.98 1.33
C ALA A 163 18.22 6.29 0.79
N LYS A 164 17.11 6.73 1.39
CA LYS A 164 16.56 8.05 1.09
C LYS A 164 17.48 9.14 1.64
N PRO A 165 17.53 10.33 1.00
CA PRO A 165 18.52 11.32 1.34
C PRO A 165 18.23 12.00 2.67
N PHE A 166 19.30 12.48 3.31
CA PHE A 166 19.25 13.31 4.49
C PHE A 166 20.40 14.33 4.45
N ALA A 167 20.21 15.49 5.06
CA ALA A 167 21.24 16.52 5.06
C ALA A 167 21.21 17.38 6.30
N ASN A 168 22.35 17.99 6.62
CA ASN A 168 22.39 19.14 7.50
C ASN A 168 21.74 20.32 6.77
N VAL A 169 20.64 20.83 7.33
CA VAL A 169 19.85 21.90 6.72
C VAL A 169 20.03 23.25 7.41
N THR A 170 21.01 23.38 8.32
CA THR A 170 21.25 24.60 9.09
C THR A 170 21.34 25.85 8.21
N HIS A 171 22.08 25.82 7.10
CA HIS A 171 22.23 26.96 6.17
C HIS A 171 21.10 27.08 5.14
N LEU A 172 20.15 26.16 5.12
CA LEU A 172 19.02 26.13 4.19
C LEU A 172 17.68 26.40 4.89
N SER A 173 17.61 26.16 6.19
CA SER A 173 16.39 26.29 6.96
C SER A 173 16.08 27.78 7.20
N GLN A 174 14.83 28.08 7.54
CA GLN A 174 14.49 29.43 8.02
C GLN A 174 15.14 29.74 9.39
N PHE A 175 15.60 28.72 10.11
CA PHE A 175 16.19 28.83 11.45
C PHE A 175 17.69 28.51 11.40
N GLU A 176 18.49 29.46 10.94
CA GLU A 176 19.94 29.30 10.71
C GLU A 176 20.78 28.93 11.96
N MET A 177 20.19 29.04 13.15
CA MET A 177 20.84 28.73 14.42
C MET A 177 20.59 27.28 14.89
N GLU A 178 19.65 26.57 14.26
CA GLU A 178 19.33 25.20 14.61
C GLU A 178 20.25 24.23 13.84
N GLN A 179 21.07 23.47 14.57
CA GLN A 179 21.89 22.40 14.00
C GLN A 179 21.01 21.19 13.64
N GLU A 180 20.13 21.39 12.66
CA GLU A 180 19.14 20.44 12.22
C GLU A 180 19.69 19.55 11.10
N VAL A 181 19.50 18.24 11.27
CA VAL A 181 19.67 17.25 10.20
C VAL A 181 18.29 16.69 9.86
N LEU A 182 17.89 16.85 8.60
CA LEU A 182 16.57 16.47 8.11
C LEU A 182 16.66 15.23 7.23
N PHE A 183 15.94 14.17 7.59
CA PHE A 183 15.81 12.97 6.76
C PHE A 183 14.53 13.02 5.94
N MET A 184 14.62 12.55 4.70
CA MET A 184 13.47 12.43 3.83
C MET A 184 12.43 11.44 4.39
N ALA A 185 11.16 11.74 4.17
CA ALA A 185 10.05 10.88 4.58
C ALA A 185 10.16 9.46 4.02
N GLY A 186 9.89 8.46 4.86
CA GLY A 186 10.02 7.04 4.57
C GLY A 186 11.47 6.55 4.50
N SER A 187 12.40 7.24 5.14
CA SER A 187 13.73 6.68 5.46
C SER A 187 13.55 5.49 6.41
N VAL A 188 14.32 4.42 6.16
CA VAL A 188 14.23 3.15 6.91
C VAL A 188 15.43 3.00 7.82
N PHE A 189 15.19 2.55 9.04
CA PHE A 189 16.20 2.37 10.07
C PHE A 189 16.10 0.99 10.69
N LYS A 190 17.25 0.36 10.92
CA LYS A 190 17.35 -0.89 11.68
C LYS A 190 17.49 -0.57 13.16
N ILE A 191 16.67 -1.22 13.98
CA ILE A 191 16.76 -1.18 15.44
C ILE A 191 17.90 -2.10 15.86
N LEU A 192 18.94 -1.51 16.44
CA LEU A 192 20.07 -2.23 17.00
C LEU A 192 19.80 -2.65 18.44
N ASP A 193 19.28 -1.72 19.24
CA ASP A 193 19.06 -1.93 20.67
C ASP A 193 18.01 -0.96 21.24
N ILE A 194 17.34 -1.37 22.33
CA ILE A 194 16.38 -0.57 23.08
C ILE A 194 16.76 -0.63 24.55
N LEU A 195 17.30 0.47 25.07
CA LEU A 195 17.88 0.56 26.40
C LEU A 195 17.10 1.52 27.28
N ARG A 196 17.01 1.21 28.58
CA ARG A 196 16.45 2.13 29.57
C ARG A 196 17.59 2.93 30.22
N ASN A 197 17.52 4.26 30.15
CA ASN A 197 18.44 5.13 30.88
C ASN A 197 17.75 5.67 32.14
N GLU A 198 18.12 5.12 33.30
CA GLU A 198 17.54 5.52 34.58
C GLU A 198 17.95 6.94 35.03
N ASN A 199 19.14 7.41 34.65
CA ASN A 199 19.63 8.75 35.02
C ASN A 199 18.80 9.85 34.36
N GLU A 200 18.46 9.66 33.08
CA GLU A 200 17.70 10.62 32.28
C GLU A 200 16.20 10.33 32.26
N LYS A 201 15.78 9.21 32.87
CA LYS A 201 14.40 8.72 32.92
C LYS A 201 13.75 8.59 31.53
N LEU A 202 14.52 8.13 30.56
CA LEU A 202 14.08 7.96 29.18
C LEU A 202 14.57 6.61 28.61
N TRP A 203 13.93 6.18 27.53
CA TRP A 203 14.40 5.05 26.74
C TRP A 203 15.28 5.54 25.59
N ILE A 204 16.39 4.86 25.33
CA ILE A 204 17.29 5.10 24.21
C ILE A 204 17.05 3.99 23.18
N ILE A 205 16.67 4.37 21.97
CA ILE A 205 16.51 3.46 20.85
C ILE A 205 17.65 3.73 19.88
N LYS A 206 18.55 2.75 19.72
CA LYS A 206 19.70 2.84 18.82
C LYS A 206 19.29 2.37 17.43
N LEU A 207 19.49 3.25 16.46
CA LEU A 207 19.08 3.05 15.08
C LEU A 207 20.28 3.18 14.13
N VAL A 208 20.28 2.39 13.07
CA VAL A 208 21.20 2.55 11.93
C VAL A 208 20.38 2.83 10.68
N LEU A 209 20.74 3.87 9.91
CA LEU A 209 20.12 4.13 8.60
C LEU A 209 20.36 2.92 7.68
N SER A 210 19.30 2.44 7.04
CA SER A 210 19.33 1.25 6.18
C SER A 210 19.01 1.61 4.72
N GLY A 211 19.69 0.94 3.80
CA GLY A 211 19.55 1.11 2.36
C GLY A 211 19.37 -0.25 1.66
N THR A 212 19.75 -0.34 0.39
CA THR A 212 19.59 -1.57 -0.42
C THR A 212 20.67 -2.63 -0.17
N GLU A 213 21.53 -2.45 0.83
CA GLU A 213 22.56 -3.44 1.20
C GLU A 213 21.99 -4.62 2.00
N ASP A 214 20.83 -4.46 2.63
CA ASP A 214 20.14 -5.57 3.30
C ASP A 214 19.32 -6.36 2.27
N ASN A 215 19.70 -7.62 2.00
CA ASN A 215 19.10 -8.44 0.94
C ASN A 215 17.57 -8.52 1.02
N ASN A 216 17.01 -8.62 2.23
CA ASN A 216 15.56 -8.73 2.41
C ASN A 216 14.84 -7.42 2.07
N LEU A 217 15.42 -6.27 2.44
CA LEU A 217 14.88 -4.96 2.05
C LEU A 217 15.07 -4.72 0.56
N ARG A 218 16.21 -5.13 -0.01
CA ARG A 218 16.52 -4.97 -1.42
C ARG A 218 15.52 -5.72 -2.29
N ASP A 219 15.30 -7.00 -2.04
CA ASP A 219 14.37 -7.82 -2.82
C ASP A 219 12.94 -7.26 -2.73
N MET A 220 12.53 -6.85 -1.52
CA MET A 220 11.24 -6.18 -1.30
C MET A 220 11.13 -4.87 -2.10
N PHE A 221 12.15 -4.00 -2.04
CA PHE A 221 12.14 -2.73 -2.78
C PHE A 221 12.24 -2.92 -4.29
N GLU A 222 12.98 -3.91 -4.77
CA GLU A 222 13.09 -4.22 -6.20
C GLU A 222 11.75 -4.74 -6.74
N ILE A 223 11.07 -5.64 -6.02
CA ILE A 223 9.72 -6.10 -6.37
C ILE A 223 8.73 -4.93 -6.35
N MET A 224 8.69 -4.13 -5.28
CA MET A 224 7.80 -2.95 -5.20
C MET A 224 8.08 -1.94 -6.31
N LYS A 225 9.35 -1.75 -6.70
CA LYS A 225 9.70 -0.87 -7.84
C LYS A 225 9.25 -1.43 -9.17
N GLN A 226 9.27 -2.75 -9.37
CA GLN A 226 8.73 -3.38 -10.57
C GLN A 226 7.19 -3.24 -10.64
N GLU A 227 6.53 -3.16 -9.49
CA GLU A 227 5.07 -2.96 -9.40
C GLU A 227 4.64 -1.49 -9.57
N ILE A 228 5.53 -0.52 -9.34
CA ILE A 228 5.22 0.93 -9.45
C ILE A 228 5.72 1.46 -10.80
N PRO A 229 4.85 2.04 -11.65
CA PRO A 229 5.27 2.60 -12.94
C PRO A 229 6.31 3.71 -12.79
N GLU A 230 7.39 3.68 -13.61
CA GLU A 230 8.48 4.68 -13.59
C GLU A 230 8.01 6.09 -14.00
N GLU A 231 6.99 6.19 -14.84
CA GLU A 231 6.41 7.46 -15.27
C GLU A 231 5.10 7.77 -14.53
N THR A 232 5.06 8.89 -13.82
CA THR A 232 3.84 9.35 -13.13
C THR A 232 2.96 10.14 -14.11
N ASN A 233 1.99 9.48 -14.74
CA ASN A 233 0.96 10.15 -15.55
C ASN A 233 -0.42 10.13 -14.85
N ILE A 234 -1.42 10.78 -15.45
CA ILE A 234 -2.77 10.88 -14.84
C ILE A 234 -3.41 9.50 -14.66
N SER A 235 -3.13 8.54 -15.55
CA SER A 235 -3.59 7.15 -15.40
C SER A 235 -2.90 6.46 -14.22
N THR A 236 -1.58 6.60 -14.06
CA THR A 236 -0.83 6.04 -12.92
C THR A 236 -1.38 6.51 -11.58
N VAL A 237 -1.77 7.78 -11.49
CA VAL A 237 -2.44 8.32 -10.29
C VAL A 237 -3.78 7.62 -10.05
N GLY A 238 -4.57 7.41 -11.11
CA GLY A 238 -5.79 6.62 -11.03
C GLY A 238 -5.55 5.20 -10.54
N ASP A 239 -4.50 4.54 -11.05
CA ASP A 239 -4.12 3.17 -10.70
C ASP A 239 -3.70 3.06 -9.24
N ILE A 240 -2.93 4.03 -8.73
CA ILE A 240 -2.56 4.12 -7.31
C ILE A 240 -3.83 4.27 -6.45
N PHE A 241 -4.75 5.16 -6.81
CA PHE A 241 -6.02 5.29 -6.08
C PHE A 241 -6.87 4.01 -6.14
N PHE A 242 -6.81 3.28 -7.24
CA PHE A 242 -7.48 1.98 -7.36
C PHE A 242 -6.86 0.93 -6.41
N GLN A 243 -5.53 0.79 -6.41
CA GLN A 243 -4.81 -0.12 -5.50
C GLN A 243 -5.07 0.21 -4.02
N MET A 244 -5.29 1.49 -3.73
CA MET A 244 -5.68 1.97 -2.40
C MET A 244 -7.15 1.70 -2.02
N GLY A 245 -7.96 1.11 -2.90
CA GLY A 245 -9.40 0.93 -2.71
C GLY A 245 -10.22 2.23 -2.82
N LYS A 246 -9.62 3.34 -3.24
CA LYS A 246 -10.29 4.65 -3.38
C LYS A 246 -10.91 4.80 -4.77
N TYR A 247 -11.90 3.96 -5.04
CA TYR A 247 -12.53 3.77 -6.35
C TYR A 247 -13.14 5.03 -6.99
N ASP A 248 -13.77 5.89 -6.20
CA ASP A 248 -14.34 7.14 -6.72
C ASP A 248 -13.25 8.11 -7.20
N GLN A 249 -12.13 8.17 -6.51
CA GLN A 249 -10.98 8.99 -6.90
C GLN A 249 -10.34 8.42 -8.15
N ALA A 250 -10.10 7.11 -8.21
CA ALA A 250 -9.59 6.45 -9.41
C ALA A 250 -10.44 6.77 -10.65
N LYS A 251 -11.77 6.59 -10.56
CA LYS A 251 -12.73 6.93 -11.63
C LYS A 251 -12.65 8.40 -12.05
N ARG A 252 -12.42 9.35 -11.13
CA ARG A 252 -12.27 10.78 -11.47
C ARG A 252 -11.05 11.03 -12.34
N TYR A 253 -9.90 10.41 -12.02
CA TYR A 253 -8.67 10.58 -12.79
C TYR A 253 -8.77 9.93 -14.18
N TYR A 254 -9.34 8.73 -14.29
CA TYR A 254 -9.60 8.10 -15.60
C TYR A 254 -10.53 8.97 -16.48
N LYS A 255 -11.64 9.46 -15.91
CA LYS A 255 -12.56 10.38 -16.63
C LYS A 255 -11.88 11.70 -17.03
N ARG A 256 -10.96 12.20 -16.21
CA ARG A 256 -10.19 13.40 -16.53
C ARG A 256 -9.26 13.14 -17.71
N LEU A 257 -8.58 11.99 -17.75
CA LEU A 257 -7.71 11.63 -18.86
C LEU A 257 -8.48 11.49 -20.18
N ILE A 258 -9.65 10.82 -20.15
CA ILE A 258 -10.55 10.72 -21.31
C ILE A 258 -10.94 12.11 -21.87
N LYS A 259 -11.16 13.11 -21.00
CA LYS A 259 -11.50 14.47 -21.45
C LYS A 259 -10.33 15.25 -22.05
N LEU A 260 -9.10 14.88 -21.72
CA LEU A 260 -7.89 15.58 -22.16
C LEU A 260 -7.33 15.01 -23.47
N LEU A 261 -7.67 13.77 -23.81
CA LEU A 261 -7.14 13.05 -24.96
C LEU A 261 -8.15 13.05 -26.13
N PRO A 262 -7.67 13.08 -27.39
CA PRO A 262 -8.51 12.81 -28.57
C PRO A 262 -9.09 11.40 -28.53
N GLU A 263 -10.30 11.18 -29.08
CA GLU A 263 -10.98 9.86 -29.05
C GLU A 263 -10.18 8.71 -29.67
N THR A 264 -9.26 9.02 -30.60
CA THR A 264 -8.38 8.04 -31.24
C THR A 264 -7.14 7.68 -30.41
N HIS A 265 -6.93 8.34 -29.26
CA HIS A 265 -5.76 8.11 -28.44
C HIS A 265 -5.83 6.74 -27.76
N PRO A 266 -4.78 5.89 -27.87
CA PRO A 266 -4.81 4.55 -27.31
C PRO A 266 -5.21 4.52 -25.84
N ASP A 267 -4.65 5.40 -24.99
CA ASP A 267 -4.91 5.39 -23.54
C ASP A 267 -6.38 5.55 -23.12
N ILE A 268 -7.27 5.96 -24.02
CA ILE A 268 -8.71 5.96 -23.74
C ILE A 268 -9.22 4.53 -23.53
N SER A 269 -8.76 3.53 -24.30
CA SER A 269 -9.16 2.14 -24.09
C SER A 269 -8.70 1.65 -22.70
N VAL A 270 -7.49 2.02 -22.27
CA VAL A 270 -6.97 1.73 -20.91
C VAL A 270 -7.83 2.38 -19.83
N CYS A 271 -8.26 3.63 -20.01
CA CYS A 271 -9.16 4.27 -19.04
C CYS A 271 -10.48 3.50 -18.88
N TYR A 272 -11.04 2.98 -19.98
CA TYR A 272 -12.25 2.15 -19.92
C TYR A 272 -12.00 0.79 -19.25
N ILE A 273 -10.86 0.15 -19.51
CA ILE A 273 -10.43 -1.06 -18.80
C ILE A 273 -10.38 -0.77 -17.30
N ASN A 274 -9.63 0.25 -16.87
CA ASN A 274 -9.45 0.50 -15.45
C ASN A 274 -10.76 0.91 -14.76
N MET A 275 -11.64 1.66 -15.44
CA MET A 275 -12.98 1.94 -14.94
C MET A 275 -13.85 0.68 -14.85
N GLY A 276 -13.72 -0.25 -15.80
CA GLY A 276 -14.38 -1.56 -15.77
C GLY A 276 -13.90 -2.42 -14.62
N THR A 277 -12.59 -2.45 -14.36
CA THR A 277 -12.00 -3.14 -13.21
C THR A 277 -12.53 -2.57 -11.91
N VAL A 278 -12.61 -1.23 -11.79
CA VAL A 278 -13.25 -0.59 -10.62
C VAL A 278 -14.71 -1.03 -10.48
N ALA A 279 -15.47 -1.15 -11.57
CA ALA A 279 -16.85 -1.60 -11.52
C ALA A 279 -16.97 -3.05 -11.00
N ASN A 280 -16.11 -3.96 -11.48
CA ASN A 280 -16.02 -5.34 -10.98
C ASN A 280 -15.70 -5.39 -9.49
N GLU A 281 -14.72 -4.63 -9.01
CA GLU A 281 -14.35 -4.57 -7.59
C GLU A 281 -15.49 -4.04 -6.71
N THR A 282 -16.34 -3.17 -7.26
CA THR A 282 -17.55 -2.69 -6.57
C THR A 282 -18.76 -3.62 -6.71
N GLY A 283 -18.61 -4.77 -7.36
CA GLY A 283 -19.67 -5.76 -7.58
C GLY A 283 -20.66 -5.44 -8.71
N ASP A 284 -20.36 -4.44 -9.55
CA ASP A 284 -21.20 -4.05 -10.70
C ASP A 284 -20.67 -4.69 -12.00
N SER A 285 -20.83 -6.01 -12.11
CA SER A 285 -20.37 -6.78 -13.27
C SER A 285 -21.01 -6.32 -14.59
N LYS A 286 -22.25 -5.79 -14.55
CA LYS A 286 -22.94 -5.29 -15.76
C LYS A 286 -22.26 -4.05 -16.31
N THR A 287 -21.96 -3.08 -15.45
CA THR A 287 -21.22 -1.88 -15.87
C THR A 287 -19.80 -2.24 -16.28
N ALA A 288 -19.14 -3.17 -15.57
CA ALA A 288 -17.82 -3.64 -15.94
C ALA A 288 -17.79 -4.23 -17.36
N TYR A 289 -18.70 -5.17 -17.67
CA TYR A 289 -18.82 -5.77 -18.99
C TYR A 289 -19.06 -4.73 -20.10
N SER A 290 -19.92 -3.75 -19.84
CA SER A 290 -20.17 -2.65 -20.79
C SER A 290 -18.92 -1.80 -21.04
N LEU A 291 -18.15 -1.49 -20.00
CA LEU A 291 -16.92 -0.71 -20.11
C LEU A 291 -15.82 -1.49 -20.83
N PHE A 292 -15.66 -2.79 -20.56
CA PHE A 292 -14.70 -3.64 -21.26
C PHE A 292 -15.07 -3.85 -22.73
N THR A 293 -16.35 -4.02 -23.04
CA THR A 293 -16.83 -4.10 -24.43
C THR A 293 -16.51 -2.80 -25.17
N LYS A 294 -16.71 -1.64 -24.52
CA LYS A 294 -16.32 -0.34 -25.11
C LYS A 294 -14.81 -0.21 -25.31
N ALA A 295 -14.00 -0.71 -24.36
CA ALA A 295 -12.56 -0.76 -24.52
C ALA A 295 -12.15 -1.65 -25.71
N LEU A 296 -12.82 -2.80 -25.89
CA LEU A 296 -12.61 -3.71 -27.02
C LEU A 296 -12.90 -3.03 -28.35
N GLU A 297 -14.05 -2.36 -28.47
CA GLU A 297 -14.44 -1.61 -29.67
C GLU A 297 -13.40 -0.55 -30.03
N LEU A 298 -12.93 0.22 -29.04
CA LEU A 298 -11.91 1.24 -29.25
C LEU A 298 -10.58 0.64 -29.71
N GLU A 299 -10.19 -0.50 -29.13
CA GLU A 299 -8.94 -1.16 -29.46
C GLU A 299 -8.95 -1.76 -30.87
N LEU A 300 -10.07 -2.38 -31.27
CA LEU A 300 -10.25 -2.91 -32.62
C LEU A 300 -10.33 -1.83 -33.70
N ASN A 301 -10.74 -0.61 -33.34
CA ASN A 301 -10.81 0.53 -34.24
C ASN A 301 -9.49 1.31 -34.37
N GLN A 302 -8.44 0.95 -33.62
CA GLN A 302 -7.13 1.59 -33.77
C GLN A 302 -6.43 1.16 -35.06
N SER A 303 -5.61 2.05 -35.62
CA SER A 303 -4.82 1.76 -36.82
C SER A 303 -3.79 0.65 -36.60
N SER A 304 -3.33 0.47 -35.38
CA SER A 304 -2.46 -0.61 -34.94
C SER A 304 -3.04 -1.30 -33.72
N LEU A 305 -3.46 -2.55 -33.87
CA LEU A 305 -4.00 -3.36 -32.79
C LEU A 305 -2.90 -3.68 -31.76
N ASN A 306 -3.08 -3.28 -30.50
CA ASN A 306 -2.18 -3.69 -29.43
C ASN A 306 -2.62 -5.05 -28.87
N GLN A 307 -1.86 -6.10 -29.21
CA GLN A 307 -2.20 -7.47 -28.82
C GLN A 307 -2.15 -7.70 -27.31
N LEU A 308 -1.20 -7.10 -26.57
CA LEU A 308 -1.15 -7.21 -25.11
C LEU A 308 -2.38 -6.57 -24.47
N ARG A 309 -2.84 -5.46 -25.03
CA ARG A 309 -4.05 -4.78 -24.56
C ARG A 309 -5.31 -5.56 -24.89
N LEU A 310 -5.38 -6.16 -26.08
CA LEU A 310 -6.46 -7.07 -26.46
C LEU A 310 -6.54 -8.26 -25.49
N CYS A 311 -5.39 -8.88 -25.16
CA CYS A 311 -5.30 -9.93 -24.15
C CYS A 311 -5.89 -9.48 -22.81
N ALA A 312 -5.50 -8.30 -22.31
CA ALA A 312 -6.03 -7.76 -21.06
C ALA A 312 -7.55 -7.52 -21.11
N ILE A 313 -8.06 -6.96 -22.20
CA ILE A 313 -9.51 -6.71 -22.38
C ILE A 313 -10.29 -8.02 -22.39
N LEU A 314 -9.83 -9.03 -23.13
CA LEU A 314 -10.48 -10.34 -23.19
C LEU A 314 -10.49 -11.02 -21.82
N ASN A 315 -9.38 -10.99 -21.09
CA ASN A 315 -9.32 -11.51 -19.73
C ASN A 315 -10.32 -10.80 -18.80
N CYS A 316 -10.43 -9.47 -18.89
CA CYS A 316 -11.41 -8.70 -18.13
C CYS A 316 -12.87 -9.01 -18.52
N LEU A 317 -13.15 -9.22 -19.81
CA LEU A 317 -14.47 -9.66 -20.30
C LEU A 317 -14.83 -11.02 -19.71
N GLY A 318 -13.89 -11.97 -19.70
CA GLY A 318 -14.06 -13.29 -19.09
C GLY A 318 -14.40 -13.22 -17.59
N ILE A 319 -13.75 -12.33 -16.84
CA ILE A 319 -14.07 -12.11 -15.41
C ILE A 319 -15.48 -11.51 -15.21
N SER A 320 -15.90 -10.60 -16.09
CA SER A 320 -17.14 -9.82 -15.92
C SER A 320 -18.41 -10.49 -16.46
N THR A 321 -18.28 -11.53 -17.29
CA THR A 321 -19.44 -12.23 -17.84
C THR A 321 -20.05 -13.20 -16.81
N ASN A 322 -21.38 -13.34 -16.86
CA ASN A 322 -22.10 -14.33 -16.05
C ASN A 322 -22.26 -15.67 -16.76
N ASP A 323 -21.87 -15.76 -18.03
CA ASP A 323 -21.87 -17.01 -18.80
C ASP A 323 -20.49 -17.65 -18.74
N TYR A 324 -20.40 -18.80 -18.04
CA TYR A 324 -19.14 -19.52 -17.85
C TYR A 324 -18.53 -20.05 -19.15
N ASN A 325 -19.33 -20.40 -20.15
CA ASN A 325 -18.78 -20.84 -21.44
C ASN A 325 -18.15 -19.67 -22.18
N ALA A 326 -18.83 -18.51 -22.19
CA ALA A 326 -18.25 -17.29 -22.74
C ALA A 326 -17.00 -16.85 -21.97
N ALA A 327 -16.97 -17.02 -20.65
CA ALA A 327 -15.78 -16.73 -19.83
C ALA A 327 -14.58 -17.56 -20.26
N ILE A 328 -14.77 -18.88 -20.39
CA ILE A 328 -13.76 -19.83 -20.85
C ILE A 328 -13.26 -19.45 -22.26
N ASP A 329 -14.17 -19.11 -23.18
CA ASP A 329 -13.80 -18.69 -24.54
C ASP A 329 -12.95 -17.42 -24.54
N TYR A 330 -13.31 -16.41 -23.74
CA TYR A 330 -12.54 -15.18 -23.61
C TYR A 330 -11.16 -15.45 -22.98
N HIS A 331 -11.09 -16.23 -21.91
CA HIS A 331 -9.82 -16.56 -21.26
C HIS A 331 -8.92 -17.42 -22.14
N ASN A 332 -9.46 -18.34 -22.94
CA ASN A 332 -8.68 -19.12 -23.90
C ASN A 332 -8.10 -18.24 -25.02
N GLN A 333 -8.88 -17.27 -25.54
CA GLN A 333 -8.37 -16.30 -26.51
C GLN A 333 -7.28 -15.41 -25.90
N ALA A 334 -7.47 -14.93 -24.67
CA ALA A 334 -6.45 -14.16 -23.96
C ALA A 334 -5.18 -15.00 -23.73
N LEU A 335 -5.32 -16.27 -23.34
CA LEU A 335 -4.20 -17.18 -23.11
C LEU A 335 -3.39 -17.42 -24.38
N ASP A 336 -4.04 -17.64 -25.53
CA ASP A 336 -3.36 -17.84 -26.80
C ASP A 336 -2.51 -16.62 -27.18
N ILE A 337 -3.09 -15.41 -27.08
CA ILE A 337 -2.36 -14.16 -27.31
C ILE A 337 -1.18 -14.03 -26.34
N GLN A 338 -1.40 -14.28 -25.06
CA GLN A 338 -0.39 -14.15 -24.02
C GLN A 338 0.80 -15.09 -24.26
N LEU A 339 0.52 -16.37 -24.57
CA LEU A 339 1.54 -17.37 -24.86
C LEU A 339 2.33 -17.04 -26.13
N ASN A 340 1.67 -16.45 -27.14
CA ASN A 340 2.32 -16.07 -28.39
C ASN A 340 3.26 -14.86 -28.24
N ILE A 341 2.96 -13.92 -27.32
CA ILE A 341 3.74 -12.67 -27.18
C ILE A 341 4.81 -12.78 -26.10
N VAL A 342 4.43 -13.22 -24.91
CA VAL A 342 5.28 -13.15 -23.70
C VAL A 342 5.81 -14.53 -23.32
N GLY A 343 5.09 -15.59 -23.70
CA GLY A 343 5.46 -16.97 -23.43
C GLY A 343 4.87 -17.54 -22.15
N TYR A 344 5.29 -18.75 -21.81
CA TYR A 344 4.68 -19.54 -20.73
C TYR A 344 5.04 -19.03 -19.33
N TYR A 345 6.30 -18.68 -19.09
CA TYR A 345 6.82 -18.31 -17.77
C TYR A 345 6.70 -16.82 -17.48
N ASP A 346 5.49 -16.28 -17.63
CA ASP A 346 5.17 -14.90 -17.29
C ASP A 346 4.09 -14.84 -16.20
N TYR A 347 4.22 -13.87 -15.29
CA TYR A 347 3.30 -13.69 -14.17
C TYR A 347 1.84 -13.52 -14.63
N SER A 348 1.60 -12.76 -15.70
CA SER A 348 0.25 -12.53 -16.20
C SER A 348 -0.37 -13.78 -16.84
N THR A 349 0.45 -14.69 -17.40
CA THR A 349 0.01 -16.01 -17.88
C THR A 349 -0.55 -16.86 -16.73
N ALA A 350 0.06 -16.81 -15.54
CA ALA A 350 -0.46 -17.52 -14.37
C ALA A 350 -1.85 -17.01 -13.96
N GLY A 351 -2.09 -15.70 -14.06
CA GLY A 351 -3.40 -15.09 -13.78
C GLY A 351 -4.51 -15.63 -14.68
N ILE A 352 -4.25 -15.78 -15.98
CA ILE A 352 -5.25 -16.33 -16.92
C ILE A 352 -5.54 -17.80 -16.61
N TYR A 353 -4.52 -18.59 -16.25
CA TYR A 353 -4.72 -19.97 -15.80
C TYR A 353 -5.54 -20.07 -14.52
N ILE A 354 -5.35 -19.15 -13.56
CA ILE A 354 -6.20 -19.09 -12.35
C ILE A 354 -7.64 -18.81 -12.73
N ASN A 355 -7.89 -17.87 -13.65
CA ASN A 355 -9.24 -17.53 -14.08
C ASN A 355 -9.94 -18.71 -14.79
N LEU A 356 -9.24 -19.40 -15.71
CA LEU A 356 -9.75 -20.64 -16.32
C LEU A 356 -10.07 -21.70 -15.26
N GLY A 357 -9.19 -21.90 -14.28
CA GLY A 357 -9.43 -22.84 -13.19
C GLY A 357 -10.67 -22.47 -12.36
N ASN A 358 -10.88 -21.17 -12.11
CA ASN A 358 -12.07 -20.67 -11.43
C ASN A 358 -13.35 -20.89 -12.24
N ASP A 359 -13.30 -20.72 -13.57
CA ASP A 359 -14.45 -20.94 -14.43
C ASP A 359 -14.87 -22.41 -14.47
N TYR A 360 -13.91 -23.33 -14.64
CA TYR A 360 -14.17 -24.77 -14.56
C TYR A 360 -14.65 -25.19 -13.17
N LEU A 361 -14.10 -24.61 -12.10
CA LEU A 361 -14.57 -24.85 -10.73
C LEU A 361 -16.05 -24.45 -10.56
N LYS A 362 -16.49 -23.35 -11.18
CA LYS A 362 -17.91 -22.90 -11.14
C LYS A 362 -18.83 -23.76 -12.02
N GLN A 363 -18.28 -24.47 -13.00
CA GLN A 363 -18.99 -25.50 -13.77
C GLN A 363 -18.96 -26.88 -13.11
N ASP A 364 -18.40 -26.99 -11.89
CA ASP A 364 -18.17 -28.25 -11.18
C ASP A 364 -17.23 -29.24 -11.94
N ASP A 365 -16.46 -28.76 -12.92
CA ASP A 365 -15.41 -29.55 -13.60
C ASP A 365 -14.09 -29.43 -12.82
N TYR A 366 -14.02 -30.21 -11.74
CA TYR A 366 -12.91 -30.18 -10.80
C TYR A 366 -11.58 -30.64 -11.41
N ASP A 367 -11.62 -31.54 -12.39
CA ASP A 367 -10.41 -32.10 -13.01
C ASP A 367 -9.74 -31.07 -13.92
N LEU A 368 -10.51 -30.36 -14.75
CA LEU A 368 -9.98 -29.25 -15.55
C LEU A 368 -9.53 -28.08 -14.67
N ALA A 369 -10.30 -27.75 -13.62
CA ALA A 369 -9.88 -26.72 -12.66
C ALA A 369 -8.50 -27.04 -12.05
N LEU A 370 -8.29 -28.30 -11.64
CA LEU A 370 -7.01 -28.76 -11.09
C LEU A 370 -5.86 -28.66 -12.10
N VAL A 371 -6.10 -28.99 -13.37
CA VAL A 371 -5.10 -28.87 -14.44
C VAL A 371 -4.64 -27.41 -14.59
N HIS A 372 -5.60 -26.47 -14.64
CA HIS A 372 -5.27 -25.05 -14.83
C HIS A 372 -4.60 -24.44 -13.59
N TYR A 373 -5.05 -24.77 -12.37
CA TYR A 373 -4.37 -24.32 -11.15
C TYR A 373 -2.95 -24.87 -11.03
N ASN A 374 -2.69 -26.12 -11.44
CA ASN A 374 -1.33 -26.66 -11.46
C ASN A 374 -0.41 -25.92 -12.44
N LYS A 375 -0.91 -25.53 -13.62
CA LYS A 375 -0.15 -24.70 -14.57
C LYS A 375 0.18 -23.33 -13.99
N ALA A 376 -0.78 -22.66 -13.35
CA ALA A 376 -0.53 -21.40 -12.66
C ALA A 376 0.51 -21.55 -11.55
N LEU A 377 0.42 -22.62 -10.75
CA LEU A 377 1.37 -22.88 -9.67
C LEU A 377 2.80 -23.13 -10.18
N ASP A 378 2.96 -23.86 -11.30
CA ASP A 378 4.28 -24.08 -11.92
C ASP A 378 4.94 -22.75 -12.33
N ILE A 379 4.17 -21.86 -12.95
CA ILE A 379 4.64 -20.53 -13.34
C ILE A 379 5.02 -19.72 -12.08
N LEU A 380 4.11 -19.63 -11.09
CA LEU A 380 4.32 -18.83 -9.87
C LEU A 380 5.53 -19.32 -9.05
N LYS A 381 5.78 -20.63 -8.99
CA LYS A 381 6.97 -21.20 -8.35
C LYS A 381 8.28 -20.75 -9.01
N LYS A 382 8.24 -20.51 -10.31
CA LYS A 382 9.43 -20.15 -11.10
C LYS A 382 9.69 -18.65 -11.11
N VAL A 383 8.64 -17.83 -11.06
CA VAL A 383 8.74 -16.36 -11.18
C VAL A 383 8.70 -15.64 -9.83
N LEU A 384 8.23 -16.26 -8.74
CA LEU A 384 8.05 -15.58 -7.45
C LEU A 384 8.67 -16.37 -6.27
N PRO A 385 9.25 -15.66 -5.28
CA PRO A 385 9.68 -16.26 -4.01
C PRO A 385 8.55 -16.96 -3.27
N ASP A 386 8.88 -17.94 -2.42
CA ASP A 386 7.90 -18.75 -1.66
C ASP A 386 6.96 -17.93 -0.78
N TYR A 387 7.40 -16.77 -0.31
CA TYR A 387 6.67 -15.87 0.57
C TYR A 387 5.87 -14.78 -0.17
N HIS A 388 5.79 -14.82 -1.50
CA HIS A 388 5.04 -13.80 -2.25
C HIS A 388 3.52 -13.93 -2.03
N PRO A 389 2.78 -12.83 -1.78
CA PRO A 389 1.33 -12.88 -1.53
C PRO A 389 0.52 -13.62 -2.63
N THR A 390 0.89 -13.48 -3.90
CA THR A 390 0.22 -14.22 -4.99
C THR A 390 0.34 -15.74 -4.86
N ARG A 391 1.34 -16.26 -4.15
CA ARG A 391 1.42 -17.70 -3.84
C ARG A 391 0.37 -18.13 -2.81
N ALA A 392 -0.06 -17.23 -1.92
CA ALA A 392 -1.20 -17.47 -1.04
C ALA A 392 -2.53 -17.52 -1.82
N ALA A 393 -2.67 -16.70 -2.87
CA ALA A 393 -3.88 -16.69 -3.71
C ALA A 393 -4.09 -18.03 -4.44
N ILE A 394 -3.06 -18.60 -5.06
CA ILE A 394 -3.19 -19.91 -5.73
C ILE A 394 -3.45 -21.04 -4.73
N LEU A 395 -2.86 -21.00 -3.53
CA LEU A 395 -3.16 -21.96 -2.46
C LEU A 395 -4.64 -21.88 -2.02
N THR A 396 -5.18 -20.66 -1.94
CA THR A 396 -6.61 -20.43 -1.69
C THR A 396 -7.49 -21.04 -2.79
N CYS A 397 -7.07 -20.96 -4.05
CA CYS A 397 -7.78 -21.63 -5.16
C CYS A 397 -7.79 -23.16 -5.02
N PHE A 398 -6.65 -23.79 -4.71
CA PHE A 398 -6.61 -25.23 -4.41
C PHE A 398 -7.48 -25.58 -3.19
N ALA A 399 -7.44 -24.76 -2.15
CA ALA A 399 -8.25 -24.97 -0.96
C ALA A 399 -9.75 -24.93 -1.27
N ASN A 400 -10.21 -23.95 -2.08
CA ASN A 400 -11.59 -23.86 -2.54
C ASN A 400 -12.00 -25.09 -3.37
N LEU A 401 -11.11 -25.57 -4.25
CA LEU A 401 -11.33 -26.79 -5.05
C LEU A 401 -11.53 -28.00 -4.15
N HIS A 402 -10.62 -28.24 -3.21
CA HIS A 402 -10.72 -29.35 -2.25
C HIS A 402 -11.96 -29.24 -1.36
N TYR A 403 -12.29 -28.02 -0.93
CA TYR A 403 -13.52 -27.77 -0.15
C TYR A 403 -14.78 -28.15 -0.93
N LYS A 404 -14.88 -27.78 -2.21
CA LYS A 404 -16.00 -28.16 -3.09
C LYS A 404 -16.10 -29.68 -3.30
N LYS A 405 -14.95 -30.36 -3.36
CA LYS A 405 -14.87 -31.83 -3.38
C LYS A 405 -15.13 -32.49 -2.03
N LYS A 406 -15.34 -31.71 -0.95
CA LYS A 406 -15.47 -32.17 0.45
C LYS A 406 -14.23 -32.87 1.01
N GLU A 407 -13.06 -32.56 0.44
CA GLU A 407 -11.75 -33.02 0.89
C GLU A 407 -11.23 -32.05 1.97
N TYR A 408 -11.91 -32.00 3.12
CA TYR A 408 -11.73 -30.95 4.13
C TYR A 408 -10.31 -30.85 4.69
N ASP A 409 -9.63 -31.98 4.92
CA ASP A 409 -8.26 -31.98 5.45
C ASP A 409 -7.27 -31.30 4.48
N LEU A 410 -7.40 -31.57 3.17
CA LEU A 410 -6.59 -30.94 2.14
C LEU A 410 -6.93 -29.45 1.98
N ALA A 411 -8.21 -29.09 2.12
CA ALA A 411 -8.62 -27.68 2.11
C ALA A 411 -8.01 -26.90 3.27
N LEU A 412 -8.09 -27.44 4.50
CA LEU A 412 -7.53 -26.82 5.70
C LEU A 412 -6.01 -26.64 5.60
N ASP A 413 -5.27 -27.66 5.15
CA ASP A 413 -3.81 -27.56 4.95
C ASP A 413 -3.43 -26.44 3.96
N ASN A 414 -4.15 -26.33 2.84
CA ASN A 414 -3.90 -25.27 1.87
C ASN A 414 -4.27 -23.88 2.41
N TYR A 415 -5.40 -23.72 3.11
CA TYR A 415 -5.76 -22.43 3.74
C TYR A 415 -4.77 -22.03 4.82
N GLN A 416 -4.28 -22.96 5.64
CA GLN A 416 -3.27 -22.67 6.68
C GLN A 416 -1.95 -22.21 6.06
N LYS A 417 -1.51 -22.85 4.97
CA LYS A 417 -0.33 -22.40 4.21
C LYS A 417 -0.54 -21.01 3.62
N ALA A 418 -1.69 -20.75 2.99
CA ALA A 418 -2.03 -19.42 2.47
C ALA A 418 -2.02 -18.35 3.58
N LEU A 419 -2.64 -18.67 4.72
CA LEU A 419 -2.70 -17.79 5.89
C LEU A 419 -1.30 -17.45 6.43
N SER A 420 -0.40 -18.44 6.51
CA SER A 420 0.96 -18.23 7.00
C SER A 420 1.76 -17.23 6.14
N ILE A 421 1.57 -17.26 4.81
CA ILE A 421 2.18 -16.30 3.89
C ILE A 421 1.54 -14.92 4.08
N GLN A 422 0.21 -14.85 4.12
CA GLN A 422 -0.53 -13.59 4.22
C GLN A 422 -0.25 -12.83 5.52
N LEU A 423 -0.08 -13.54 6.64
CA LEU A 423 0.22 -12.95 7.95
C LEU A 423 1.60 -12.27 7.99
N VAL A 424 2.59 -12.79 7.26
CA VAL A 424 3.93 -12.18 7.17
C VAL A 424 3.88 -10.88 6.36
N CYS A 425 3.07 -10.84 5.29
CA CYS A 425 3.03 -9.69 4.39
C CYS A 425 2.11 -8.57 4.87
N ALA A 426 0.91 -8.90 5.37
CA ALA A 426 -0.09 -7.92 5.78
C ALA A 426 -1.12 -8.53 6.74
N SER A 427 -0.77 -8.63 8.02
CA SER A 427 -1.60 -9.30 9.05
C SER A 427 -3.00 -8.71 9.23
N ASP A 428 -3.17 -7.42 8.94
CA ASP A 428 -4.44 -6.70 9.11
C ASP A 428 -5.23 -6.57 7.80
N HIS A 429 -4.80 -7.23 6.72
CA HIS A 429 -5.49 -7.19 5.43
C HIS A 429 -6.80 -7.98 5.47
N ILE A 430 -7.85 -7.48 4.81
CA ILE A 430 -9.20 -8.08 4.80
C ILE A 430 -9.18 -9.54 4.33
N GLU A 431 -8.29 -9.90 3.41
CA GLU A 431 -8.11 -11.29 2.94
C GLU A 431 -7.73 -12.27 4.07
N VAL A 432 -6.96 -11.84 5.07
CA VAL A 432 -6.63 -12.66 6.25
C VAL A 432 -7.91 -13.03 6.99
N GLY A 433 -8.82 -12.06 7.16
CA GLY A 433 -10.12 -12.29 7.79
C GLY A 433 -11.02 -13.24 6.99
N LYS A 434 -10.97 -13.18 5.66
CA LYS A 434 -11.71 -14.11 4.79
C LYS A 434 -11.19 -15.54 4.92
N ILE A 435 -9.87 -15.74 4.93
CA ILE A 435 -9.27 -17.07 5.11
C ILE A 435 -9.67 -17.66 6.48
N TYR A 436 -9.57 -16.88 7.56
CA TYR A 436 -10.02 -17.33 8.89
C TYR A 436 -11.49 -17.74 8.91
N LYS A 437 -12.36 -16.95 8.27
CA LYS A 437 -13.78 -17.29 8.14
C LYS A 437 -13.98 -18.62 7.42
N ILE A 438 -13.31 -18.85 6.29
CA ILE A 438 -13.50 -20.09 5.53
C ILE A 438 -12.95 -21.31 6.29
N ILE A 439 -11.82 -21.18 6.98
CA ILE A 439 -11.32 -22.22 7.89
C ILE A 439 -12.38 -22.55 8.96
N ALA A 440 -12.99 -21.53 9.56
CA ALA A 440 -14.05 -21.70 10.55
C ALA A 440 -15.32 -22.35 9.97
N ASP A 441 -15.68 -22.02 8.72
CA ASP A 441 -16.79 -22.65 7.99
C ASP A 441 -16.52 -24.15 7.78
N ILE A 442 -15.31 -24.53 7.37
CA ILE A 442 -14.91 -25.94 7.20
C ILE A 442 -14.94 -26.69 8.52
N GLN A 443 -14.41 -26.08 9.58
CA GLN A 443 -14.44 -26.66 10.92
C GLN A 443 -15.86 -26.82 11.45
N LEU A 444 -16.77 -25.92 11.09
CA LEU A 444 -18.19 -26.05 11.41
C LEU A 444 -18.81 -27.25 10.68
N ASP A 445 -18.49 -27.44 9.40
CA ASP A 445 -18.92 -28.61 8.60
C ASP A 445 -18.35 -29.94 9.15
N MET A 446 -17.12 -29.91 9.65
CA MET A 446 -16.48 -31.03 10.34
C MET A 446 -16.95 -31.24 11.79
N ASN A 447 -17.83 -30.36 12.29
CA ASN A 447 -18.35 -30.36 13.66
C ASN A 447 -17.27 -30.14 14.77
N THR A 448 -16.15 -29.52 14.43
CA THR A 448 -15.10 -29.08 15.38
C THR A 448 -15.40 -27.67 15.90
N LEU A 449 -16.46 -27.55 16.70
CA LEU A 449 -17.10 -26.28 17.06
C LEU A 449 -16.19 -25.28 17.80
N ASN A 450 -15.30 -25.75 18.68
CA ASN A 450 -14.42 -24.87 19.45
C ASN A 450 -13.35 -24.20 18.57
N GLU A 451 -12.81 -24.93 17.61
CA GLU A 451 -11.82 -24.40 16.66
C GLU A 451 -12.48 -23.41 15.70
N ALA A 452 -13.70 -23.72 15.24
CA ALA A 452 -14.50 -22.80 14.43
C ALA A 452 -14.73 -21.47 15.16
N LEU A 453 -15.14 -21.50 16.43
CA LEU A 453 -15.30 -20.29 17.25
C LEU A 453 -14.00 -19.50 17.40
N PHE A 454 -12.86 -20.17 17.56
CA PHE A 454 -11.56 -19.50 17.63
C PHE A 454 -11.25 -18.75 16.33
N ASN A 455 -11.39 -19.41 15.17
CA ASN A 455 -11.09 -18.81 13.88
C ASN A 455 -12.09 -17.70 13.49
N TYR A 456 -13.38 -17.83 13.83
CA TYR A 456 -14.34 -16.73 13.67
C TYR A 456 -13.95 -15.50 14.48
N ARG A 457 -13.46 -15.67 15.72
CA ARG A 457 -12.96 -14.55 16.52
C ARG A 457 -11.75 -13.88 15.88
N GLN A 458 -10.82 -14.66 15.33
CA GLN A 458 -9.67 -14.09 14.61
C GLN A 458 -10.13 -13.30 13.36
N ALA A 459 -11.09 -13.80 12.61
CA ALA A 459 -11.67 -13.07 11.48
C ALA A 459 -12.29 -11.73 11.92
N LEU A 460 -13.06 -11.70 13.02
CA LEU A 460 -13.64 -10.47 13.56
C LEU A 460 -12.57 -9.46 13.99
N LEU A 461 -11.50 -9.91 14.68
CA LEU A 461 -10.39 -9.05 15.08
C LEU A 461 -9.72 -8.37 13.88
N VAL A 462 -9.51 -9.12 12.79
CA VAL A 462 -8.97 -8.54 11.54
C VAL A 462 -9.93 -7.51 10.95
N TYR A 463 -11.22 -7.81 10.88
CA TYR A 463 -12.21 -6.90 10.32
C TYR A 463 -12.41 -5.62 11.15
N GLU A 464 -12.36 -5.72 12.48
CA GLU A 464 -12.37 -4.54 13.38
C GLU A 464 -11.17 -3.65 13.12
N LYS A 465 -9.96 -4.22 13.05
CA LYS A 465 -8.74 -3.47 12.73
C LYS A 465 -8.78 -2.83 11.35
N ALA A 466 -9.32 -3.53 10.36
CA ALA A 466 -9.51 -3.02 9.00
C ALA A 466 -10.58 -1.89 8.91
N SER A 467 -11.16 -1.46 10.04
CA SER A 467 -12.19 -0.42 10.10
C SER A 467 -13.42 -0.73 9.25
N LEU A 468 -13.73 -2.02 9.05
CA LEU A 468 -14.98 -2.42 8.43
C LEU A 468 -16.12 -2.08 9.41
N ASN A 469 -17.14 -1.39 8.90
CA ASN A 469 -18.31 -1.03 9.69
C ASN A 469 -18.95 -2.31 10.27
N THR A 470 -19.48 -2.26 11.50
CA THR A 470 -20.15 -3.40 12.17
C THR A 470 -21.34 -3.96 11.39
N TYR A 471 -21.86 -3.20 10.43
CA TYR A 471 -22.90 -3.62 9.47
C TYR A 471 -22.36 -4.28 8.18
N HIS A 472 -21.06 -4.53 8.10
CA HIS A 472 -20.49 -5.22 6.94
C HIS A 472 -20.99 -6.67 6.90
N THR A 473 -21.48 -7.12 5.74
CA THR A 473 -22.15 -8.42 5.56
C THR A 473 -21.34 -9.59 6.13
N GLN A 474 -20.01 -9.57 5.96
CA GLN A 474 -19.12 -10.61 6.50
C GLN A 474 -19.15 -10.71 8.03
N ILE A 475 -19.22 -9.58 8.75
CA ILE A 475 -19.28 -9.56 10.21
C ILE A 475 -20.60 -10.13 10.68
N ILE A 476 -21.72 -9.74 10.05
CA ILE A 476 -23.06 -10.24 10.38
C ILE A 476 -23.14 -11.76 10.18
N GLU A 477 -22.59 -12.27 9.07
CA GLU A 477 -22.55 -13.71 8.79
C GLU A 477 -21.74 -14.46 9.84
N ILE A 478 -20.56 -13.96 10.22
CA ILE A 478 -19.73 -14.58 11.27
C ILE A 478 -20.47 -14.61 12.60
N LEU A 479 -21.04 -13.49 13.03
CA LEU A 479 -21.79 -13.40 14.29
C LEU A 479 -22.99 -14.37 14.30
N SER A 480 -23.70 -14.47 13.18
CA SER A 480 -24.82 -15.42 13.04
C SER A 480 -24.35 -16.88 13.19
N LYS A 481 -23.26 -17.26 12.52
CA LYS A 481 -22.69 -18.61 12.65
C LYS A 481 -22.16 -18.90 14.06
N MET A 482 -21.54 -17.92 14.71
CA MET A 482 -21.11 -18.05 16.11
C MET A 482 -22.31 -18.24 17.05
N ALA A 483 -23.40 -17.50 16.85
CA ALA A 483 -24.64 -17.66 17.62
C ALA A 483 -25.25 -19.05 17.44
N GLU A 484 -25.25 -19.59 16.21
CA GLU A 484 -25.67 -20.97 15.95
C GLU A 484 -24.80 -22.00 16.68
N ILE A 485 -23.48 -21.82 16.71
CA ILE A 485 -22.58 -22.69 17.47
C ILE A 485 -22.85 -22.59 18.97
N HIS A 486 -23.01 -21.38 19.51
CA HIS A 486 -23.32 -21.17 20.92
C HIS A 486 -24.65 -21.81 21.32
N LYS A 487 -25.66 -21.74 20.43
CA LYS A 487 -26.94 -22.44 20.62
C LYS A 487 -26.79 -23.96 20.60
N LYS A 488 -25.95 -24.51 19.71
CA LYS A 488 -25.63 -25.96 19.70
C LYS A 488 -24.90 -26.41 20.97
N ASN A 489 -24.11 -25.54 21.57
CA ASN A 489 -23.38 -25.79 22.82
C ASN A 489 -24.18 -25.43 24.09
N GLU A 490 -25.49 -25.19 23.99
CA GLU A 490 -26.37 -24.79 25.10
C GLU A 490 -25.95 -23.49 25.83
N ASN A 491 -25.07 -22.69 25.24
CA ASN A 491 -24.61 -21.41 25.77
C ASN A 491 -25.51 -20.27 25.28
N TYR A 492 -26.77 -20.27 25.70
CA TYR A 492 -27.79 -19.35 25.19
C TYR A 492 -27.51 -17.86 25.48
N GLU A 493 -26.81 -17.54 26.58
CA GLU A 493 -26.42 -16.16 26.89
C GLU A 493 -25.42 -15.57 25.89
N LEU A 494 -24.55 -16.39 25.30
CA LEU A 494 -23.59 -15.97 24.27
C LEU A 494 -24.18 -16.03 22.86
N ALA A 495 -25.35 -16.66 22.70
CA ALA A 495 -26.04 -16.82 21.42
C ALA A 495 -27.04 -15.68 21.13
N ILE A 496 -27.50 -14.99 22.18
CA ILE A 496 -28.38 -13.79 22.12
C ILE A 496 -27.48 -12.56 21.98
#